data_AF-A0A7Y5NR51-F1
#
_entry.id   AF-A0A7Y5NR51-F1
#
_cell.length_a   1.000
_cell.length_b   1.000
_cell.length_c   1.000
_cell.angle_alpha   90.00
_cell.angle_beta   90.00
_cell.angle_gamma   90.00
#
_symmetry.space_group_name_H-M   'P 1'
#
loop_
_entity.id
_entity.type
_entity.pdbx_description
1 polymer ?
#
loop_
_entity_poly.entity_id
_entity_poly.type
_entity_poly.pdbx_seq_one_letter_code
_entity_poly.pdbx_strand_id
1 'polypeptide(L)'
;MPDSQSQVIEISARSVADLGFDSGATYGQITARALESGLAECPLELGPHLRMQFLDQPEGAAGAPTTHGRAPPGSITVASPSLDDTDETPKGFYLRRIDGALWLRGYCSWQGHIWSPEDVFVFARGLTGQTTT
;
A
#
# COMPACT_ATOMS: atom_id res chain seq x y z
N MET A 1 12.14 -0.60 -29.05
CA MET A 1 11.30 -0.64 -27.84
C MET A 1 11.83 -1.80 -27.02
N PRO A 2 12.28 -1.61 -25.77
CA PRO A 2 12.58 -2.76 -24.92
C PRO A 2 11.30 -3.58 -24.76
N ASP A 3 11.42 -4.91 -24.80
CA ASP A 3 10.30 -5.82 -24.59
C ASP A 3 9.68 -5.55 -23.21
N SER A 4 8.42 -5.10 -23.19
CA SER A 4 7.65 -5.02 -21.96
C SER A 4 7.26 -6.43 -21.53
N GLN A 5 7.96 -6.98 -20.55
CA GLN A 5 7.55 -8.23 -19.91
C GLN A 5 6.31 -7.97 -19.04
N SER A 6 5.24 -8.72 -19.29
CA SER A 6 4.08 -8.73 -18.42
C SER A 6 4.29 -9.74 -17.30
N GLN A 7 3.88 -9.39 -16.09
CA GLN A 7 3.92 -10.27 -14.92
C GLN A 7 2.58 -10.27 -14.21
N VAL A 8 2.20 -11.43 -13.68
CA VAL A 8 1.05 -11.58 -12.78
C VAL A 8 1.57 -11.58 -11.36
N ILE A 9 1.04 -10.67 -10.53
CA ILE A 9 1.42 -10.54 -9.11
C ILE A 9 0.19 -10.88 -8.28
N GLU A 10 0.33 -11.87 -7.40
CA GLU A 10 -0.68 -12.12 -6.38
C GLU A 10 -0.48 -11.14 -5.23
N ILE A 11 -1.55 -10.42 -4.86
CA ILE A 11 -1.49 -9.37 -3.85
C ILE A 11 -2.29 -9.75 -2.60
N SER A 12 -1.87 -9.22 -1.46
CA SER A 12 -2.58 -9.35 -0.19
C SER A 12 -2.73 -7.98 0.46
N ALA A 13 -3.97 -7.62 0.81
CA ALA A 13 -4.25 -6.47 1.65
C ALA A 13 -4.12 -6.85 3.14
N ARG A 14 -3.45 -5.99 3.93
CA ARG A 14 -3.29 -6.13 5.38
C ARG A 14 -3.44 -4.76 6.02
N SER A 15 -4.22 -4.67 7.09
CA SER A 15 -4.14 -3.53 7.99
C SER A 15 -2.84 -3.56 8.78
N VAL A 16 -2.43 -2.42 9.34
CA VAL A 16 -1.30 -2.34 10.27
C VAL A 16 -1.54 -3.24 11.50
N ALA A 17 -2.79 -3.33 11.97
CA ALA A 17 -3.20 -4.26 13.02
C ALA A 17 -3.05 -5.74 12.62
N ASP A 18 -3.38 -6.11 11.37
CA ASP A 18 -3.21 -7.50 10.88
C ASP A 18 -1.75 -7.96 10.89
N LEU A 19 -0.80 -7.01 10.85
CA LEU A 19 0.63 -7.28 10.97
C LEU A 19 1.10 -7.37 12.44
N GLY A 20 0.19 -7.16 13.40
CA GLY A 20 0.44 -7.23 14.85
C GLY A 20 0.83 -5.90 15.49
N PHE A 21 0.48 -4.76 14.88
CA PHE A 21 0.77 -3.43 15.41
C PHE A 21 -0.50 -2.70 15.87
N ASP A 22 -1.03 -3.09 17.04
CA ASP A 22 -2.28 -2.53 17.61
C ASP A 22 -2.18 -1.04 17.99
N SER A 23 -0.97 -0.49 18.06
CA SER A 23 -0.71 0.94 18.36
C SER A 23 -0.18 1.72 17.16
N GLY A 24 -0.15 1.12 15.98
CA GLY A 24 0.45 1.68 14.78
C GLY A 24 1.95 1.39 14.67
N ALA A 25 2.52 1.72 13.51
CA ALA A 25 3.91 1.44 13.19
C ALA A 25 4.46 2.38 12.11
N THR A 26 5.78 2.51 12.02
CA THR A 26 6.43 3.18 10.89
C THR A 26 6.39 2.32 9.64
N TYR A 27 6.54 2.95 8.46
CA TYR A 27 6.61 2.22 7.19
C TYR A 27 7.68 1.11 7.22
N GLY A 28 8.87 1.40 7.75
CA GLY A 28 9.95 0.41 7.85
C GLY A 28 9.63 -0.77 8.78
N GLN A 29 8.89 -0.54 9.88
CA GLN A 29 8.43 -1.63 10.75
C GLN A 29 7.37 -2.50 10.04
N ILE A 30 6.46 -1.86 9.31
CA ILE A 30 5.40 -2.51 8.54
C ILE A 30 6.00 -3.41 7.46
N THR A 31 6.92 -2.91 6.64
CA THR A 31 7.53 -3.71 5.56
C THR A 31 8.44 -4.81 6.09
N ALA A 32 9.17 -4.58 7.18
CA ALA A 32 9.96 -5.63 7.84
C ALA A 32 9.08 -6.78 8.33
N ARG A 33 7.97 -6.47 9.02
CA ARG A 33 7.02 -7.50 9.50
C ARG A 33 6.29 -8.20 8.36
N ALA A 34 5.94 -7.49 7.30
CA ALA A 34 5.37 -8.09 6.10
C ALA A 34 6.34 -9.11 5.48
N LEU A 35 7.64 -8.77 5.40
CA LEU A 35 8.69 -9.66 4.93
C LEU A 35 8.84 -10.92 5.79
N GLU A 36 8.85 -10.77 7.11
CA GLU A 36 8.86 -11.90 8.07
C GLU A 36 7.66 -12.84 7.87
N SER A 37 6.56 -12.32 7.34
CA SER A 37 5.31 -13.05 7.09
C SER A 37 5.20 -13.63 5.67
N GLY A 38 6.27 -13.57 4.88
CA GLY A 38 6.29 -14.07 3.49
C GLY A 38 5.62 -13.15 2.47
N LEU A 39 5.42 -11.87 2.81
CA LEU A 39 4.98 -10.83 1.89
C LEU A 39 6.18 -10.01 1.40
N ALA A 40 6.00 -9.21 0.37
CA ALA A 40 7.03 -8.32 -0.15
C ALA A 40 6.44 -6.98 -0.59
N GLU A 41 7.29 -5.96 -0.64
CA GLU A 41 6.94 -4.73 -1.33
C GLU A 41 6.68 -5.00 -2.82
N CYS A 42 5.75 -4.24 -3.39
CA CYS A 42 5.32 -4.34 -4.77
C CYS A 42 6.17 -3.44 -5.68
N PRO A 43 6.20 -3.74 -6.99
CA PRO A 43 6.58 -2.74 -7.99
C PRO A 43 5.66 -1.52 -7.90
N LEU A 44 6.22 -0.33 -8.13
CA LEU A 44 5.47 0.92 -8.03
C LEU A 44 4.30 0.98 -9.03
N GLU A 45 4.49 0.35 -10.20
CA GLU A 45 3.50 0.25 -11.28
C GLU A 45 2.25 -0.51 -10.86
N LEU A 46 2.31 -1.31 -9.77
CA LEU A 46 1.13 -1.98 -9.22
C LEU A 46 0.03 -0.97 -8.88
N GLY A 47 0.35 0.25 -8.44
CA GLY A 47 -0.67 1.27 -8.12
C GLY A 47 -1.60 1.58 -9.30
N PRO A 48 -1.07 2.06 -10.44
CA PRO A 48 -1.84 2.24 -11.67
C PRO A 48 -2.58 0.98 -12.14
N HIS A 49 -1.90 -0.18 -12.13
CA HIS A 49 -2.53 -1.45 -12.56
C HIS A 49 -3.71 -1.85 -11.67
N LEU A 50 -3.52 -1.80 -10.35
CA LEU A 50 -4.55 -2.12 -9.37
C LEU A 50 -5.73 -1.16 -9.52
N ARG A 51 -5.50 0.14 -9.76
CA ARG A 51 -6.60 1.09 -9.91
C ARG A 51 -7.49 0.76 -11.10
N MET A 52 -6.90 0.36 -12.23
CA MET A 52 -7.64 -0.02 -13.43
C MET A 52 -8.49 -1.29 -13.23
N GLN A 53 -8.07 -2.19 -12.33
CA GLN A 53 -8.71 -3.48 -12.11
C GLN A 53 -9.70 -3.49 -10.95
N PHE A 54 -9.41 -2.75 -9.88
CA PHE A 54 -10.22 -2.71 -8.67
C PHE A 54 -11.25 -1.55 -8.74
N LEU A 55 -12.39 -1.76 -9.40
CA LEU A 55 -13.36 -0.67 -9.64
C LEU A 55 -14.46 -0.56 -8.57
N ASP A 56 -14.60 -1.60 -7.76
CA ASP A 56 -15.63 -1.76 -6.73
C ASP A 56 -15.12 -1.40 -5.32
N GLN A 57 -14.07 -0.58 -5.23
CA GLN A 57 -13.57 -0.08 -3.95
C GLN A 57 -14.72 0.54 -3.13
N PRO A 58 -14.88 0.19 -1.84
CA PRO A 58 -15.84 0.83 -0.96
C PRO A 58 -15.58 2.33 -0.78
N GLU A 59 -16.63 3.09 -0.48
CA GLU A 59 -16.55 4.54 -0.26
C GLU A 59 -15.73 4.87 1.00
N GLY A 60 -14.59 5.53 0.81
CA GLY A 60 -13.64 5.90 1.86
C GLY A 60 -13.92 7.30 2.42
N ALA A 61 -15.15 7.57 2.86
CA ALA A 61 -15.51 8.85 3.50
C ALA A 61 -16.92 8.90 4.11
N ALA A 62 -17.66 7.79 4.25
CA ALA A 62 -19.02 7.85 4.79
C ALA A 62 -19.03 8.24 6.29
N GLY A 63 -18.94 9.54 6.57
CA GLY A 63 -19.00 10.13 7.92
C GLY A 63 -17.66 10.35 8.64
N ALA A 64 -16.51 10.10 7.99
CA ALA A 64 -15.20 10.28 8.64
C ALA A 64 -14.67 11.73 8.51
N PRO A 65 -14.11 12.33 9.58
CA PRO A 65 -13.49 13.65 9.50
C PRO A 65 -12.32 13.67 8.51
N THR A 66 -12.06 14.81 7.90
CA THR A 66 -10.82 15.05 7.16
C THR A 66 -9.63 14.90 8.10
N THR A 67 -8.77 13.91 7.85
CA THR A 67 -7.56 13.69 8.64
C THR A 67 -6.37 14.42 8.02
N HIS A 68 -5.85 15.43 8.72
CA HIS A 68 -4.54 15.99 8.38
C HIS A 68 -3.45 15.09 8.98
N GLY A 69 -2.47 14.70 8.17
CA GLY A 69 -1.31 13.93 8.63
C GLY A 69 -1.60 12.47 8.96
N ARG A 70 -2.66 11.87 8.41
CA ARG A 70 -2.93 10.41 8.44
C ARG A 70 -3.31 9.92 7.05
N ALA A 71 -3.29 8.60 6.86
CA ALA A 71 -3.87 8.02 5.66
C ALA A 71 -5.35 8.42 5.55
N PRO A 72 -5.86 8.72 4.34
CA PRO A 72 -7.28 8.98 4.16
C PRO A 72 -8.12 7.74 4.54
N PRO A 73 -9.28 7.91 5.19
CA PRO A 73 -10.18 6.80 5.49
C PRO A 73 -10.51 5.97 4.25
N GLY A 74 -10.50 4.64 4.38
CA GLY A 74 -10.77 3.70 3.29
C GLY A 74 -9.74 3.71 2.15
N SER A 75 -8.61 4.41 2.32
CA SER A 75 -7.51 4.31 1.37
C SER A 75 -6.75 2.99 1.52
N ILE A 76 -6.16 2.55 0.42
CA ILE A 76 -5.30 1.38 0.35
C ILE A 76 -3.96 1.86 -0.20
N THR A 77 -2.92 1.81 0.62
CA THR A 77 -1.55 2.19 0.26
C THR A 77 -0.87 1.02 -0.43
N VAL A 78 -0.22 1.25 -1.56
CA VAL A 78 0.66 0.25 -2.17
C VAL A 78 1.99 0.28 -1.44
N ALA A 79 2.35 -0.80 -0.76
CA ALA A 79 3.70 -0.94 -0.20
C ALA A 79 4.66 -1.13 -1.37
N SER A 80 5.54 -0.18 -1.59
CA SER A 80 6.53 -0.17 -2.66
C SER A 80 7.78 0.58 -2.20
N PRO A 81 8.97 0.23 -2.70
CA PRO A 81 10.17 1.00 -2.41
C PRO A 81 9.98 2.46 -2.83
N SER A 82 10.50 3.39 -2.03
CA SER A 82 10.50 4.80 -2.39
C SER A 82 11.41 5.05 -3.59
N LEU A 83 11.02 6.00 -4.45
CA LEU A 83 11.81 6.41 -5.61
C LEU A 83 13.14 7.07 -5.20
N ASP A 84 13.11 7.84 -4.12
CA ASP A 84 14.26 8.51 -3.52
C ASP A 84 13.98 8.87 -2.04
N ASP A 85 15.01 9.41 -1.38
CA ASP A 85 14.95 9.82 0.02
C ASP A 85 14.35 11.22 0.22
N THR A 86 14.01 11.96 -0.83
CA THR A 86 13.53 13.35 -0.75
C THR A 86 12.06 13.44 -0.34
N ASP A 87 11.67 14.49 0.37
CA ASP A 87 10.26 14.72 0.70
C ASP A 87 9.46 15.38 -0.45
N GLU A 88 10.15 15.76 -1.54
CA GLU A 88 9.55 16.36 -2.74
C GLU A 88 8.93 15.32 -3.67
N THR A 89 9.53 14.12 -3.73
CA THR A 89 9.01 12.99 -4.49
C THR A 89 8.01 12.19 -3.64
N PRO A 90 6.81 11.88 -4.15
CA PRO A 90 5.91 10.97 -3.47
C PRO A 90 6.56 9.62 -3.18
N LYS A 91 6.35 9.10 -1.97
CA LYS A 91 6.95 7.83 -1.51
C LYS A 91 6.32 6.59 -2.15
N GLY A 92 5.13 6.75 -2.74
CA GLY A 92 4.41 5.70 -3.45
C GLY A 92 2.98 6.15 -3.77
N PHE A 93 2.12 5.19 -4.09
CA PHE A 93 0.72 5.44 -4.42
C PHE A 93 -0.24 4.90 -3.35
N TYR A 94 -1.40 5.54 -3.23
CA TYR A 94 -2.58 4.95 -2.62
C TYR A 94 -3.80 5.10 -3.51
N LEU A 95 -4.74 4.19 -3.30
CA LEU A 95 -6.03 4.13 -3.96
C LEU A 95 -7.11 4.54 -2.96
N ARG A 96 -8.06 5.38 -3.37
CA ARG A 96 -9.25 5.66 -2.56
C ARG A 96 -10.48 5.87 -3.43
N ARG A 97 -11.66 5.71 -2.84
CA ARG A 97 -12.91 6.18 -3.42
C ARG A 97 -13.49 7.27 -2.52
N ILE A 98 -13.80 8.43 -3.10
CA ILE A 98 -14.43 9.54 -2.38
C ILE A 98 -15.38 10.29 -3.32
N ASP A 99 -16.56 10.63 -2.82
CA ASP A 99 -17.68 11.23 -3.56
C ASP A 99 -18.02 10.45 -4.83
N GLY A 100 -17.95 9.12 -4.75
CA GLY A 100 -18.19 8.22 -5.88
C GLY A 100 -17.10 8.21 -6.95
N ALA A 101 -16.01 8.97 -6.78
CA ALA A 101 -14.87 9.00 -7.70
C ALA A 101 -13.74 8.09 -7.22
N LEU A 102 -13.15 7.34 -8.15
CA LEU A 102 -11.96 6.51 -7.91
C LEU A 102 -10.69 7.33 -8.12
N TRP A 103 -9.85 7.39 -7.08
CA TRP A 103 -8.59 8.12 -7.10
C TRP A 103 -7.40 7.17 -7.05
N LEU A 104 -6.33 7.59 -7.72
CA LEU A 104 -4.96 7.14 -7.53
C LEU A 104 -4.13 8.38 -7.26
N ARG A 105 -3.40 8.42 -6.14
CA ARG A 105 -2.63 9.60 -5.76
C ARG A 105 -1.32 9.22 -5.11
N GLY A 106 -0.28 10.03 -5.37
CA GLY A 106 0.99 9.94 -4.65
C GLY A 106 0.85 10.42 -3.20
N TYR A 107 1.50 9.76 -2.25
CA TYR A 107 1.57 10.23 -0.86
C TYR A 107 2.97 10.68 -0.48
N CYS A 108 3.05 11.61 0.47
CA CYS A 108 4.28 12.00 1.13
C CYS A 108 4.20 11.54 2.59
N SER A 109 5.22 10.84 3.06
CA SER A 109 5.39 10.46 4.46
C SER A 109 6.87 10.47 4.79
N TRP A 110 7.25 11.17 5.84
CA TRP A 110 8.60 11.10 6.38
C TRP A 110 8.83 9.76 7.10
N GLN A 111 10.08 9.38 7.31
CA GLN A 111 10.47 8.03 7.76
C GLN A 111 9.91 7.63 9.15
N GLY A 112 9.68 8.62 10.03
CA GLY A 112 9.11 8.41 11.36
C GLY A 112 7.58 8.55 11.42
N HIS A 113 6.90 8.68 10.28
CA HIS A 113 5.45 8.72 10.25
C HIS A 113 4.85 7.41 10.77
N ILE A 114 3.94 7.53 11.75
CA ILE A 114 3.22 6.39 12.32
C ILE A 114 1.90 6.22 11.57
N TRP A 115 1.75 5.06 10.95
CA TRP A 115 0.50 4.61 10.35
C TRP A 115 -0.41 4.03 11.44
N SER A 116 -1.69 4.35 11.35
CA SER A 116 -2.70 3.92 12.32
C SER A 116 -3.01 2.43 12.15
N PRO A 117 -3.43 1.71 13.19
CA PRO A 117 -3.76 0.28 13.12
C PRO A 117 -4.73 -0.10 11.98
N GLU A 118 -5.67 0.78 11.67
CA GLU A 118 -6.68 0.64 10.63
C GLU A 118 -6.18 0.92 9.21
N ASP A 119 -5.00 1.51 9.05
CA ASP A 119 -4.45 1.84 7.74
C ASP A 119 -4.11 0.56 6.97
N VAL A 120 -4.53 0.48 5.70
CA VAL A 120 -4.40 -0.73 4.89
C VAL A 120 -3.29 -0.57 3.86
N PHE A 121 -2.44 -1.59 3.82
CA PHE A 121 -1.40 -1.76 2.82
C PHE A 121 -1.68 -2.95 1.92
N VAL A 122 -1.33 -2.82 0.64
CA VAL A 122 -1.24 -3.93 -0.31
C VAL A 122 0.22 -4.32 -0.50
N PHE A 123 0.48 -5.62 -0.34
CA PHE A 123 1.77 -6.26 -0.55
C PHE A 123 1.66 -7.31 -1.66
N ALA A 124 2.79 -7.63 -2.27
CA ALA A 124 2.92 -8.83 -3.09
C ALA A 124 3.05 -10.03 -2.16
N ARG A 125 2.48 -11.17 -2.55
CA ARG A 125 2.86 -12.43 -1.91
C ARG A 125 4.25 -12.80 -2.40
N GLY A 126 5.18 -13.02 -1.47
CA GLY A 126 6.50 -13.50 -1.83
C GLY A 126 6.35 -14.82 -2.60
N LEU A 127 7.19 -15.03 -3.60
CA LEU A 127 7.36 -16.34 -4.22
C LEU A 127 7.79 -17.29 -3.09
N THR A 128 6.84 -18.03 -2.52
CA THR A 128 7.18 -19.19 -1.71
C THR A 128 7.92 -20.11 -2.66
N GLY A 129 9.25 -20.20 -2.50
CA GLY A 129 10.02 -21.22 -3.18
C GLY A 129 9.29 -22.53 -3.00
N GLN A 130 8.91 -23.16 -4.10
CA GLN A 130 8.43 -24.53 -4.08
C GLN A 130 9.56 -25.36 -3.46
N THR A 131 9.45 -25.68 -2.17
CA THR A 131 10.23 -26.77 -1.58
C THR A 131 9.62 -28.05 -2.10
N THR A 132 10.04 -28.44 -3.30
CA THR A 132 9.89 -29.80 -3.79
C THR A 132 10.70 -30.71 -2.86
N THR A 133 9.99 -31.48 -2.02
CA THR A 133 10.55 -32.67 -1.39
C THR A 133 10.13 -33.88 -2.21
#